data_AF-A0A5C1QKW3-F1
#
_entry.id   AF-A0A5C1QKW3-F1
#
_cell.length_a   1.000
_cell.length_b   1.000
_cell.length_c   1.000
_cell.angle_alpha   90.00
_cell.angle_beta   90.00
_cell.angle_gamma   90.00
#
_symmetry.space_group_name_H-M   'P 1'
#
loop_
_entity.id
_entity.type
_entity.pdbx_description
1 polymer ?
#
loop_
_entity_poly.entity_id
_entity_poly.type
_entity_poly.pdbx_seq_one_letter_code
_entity_poly.pdbx_strand_id
1 'polypeptide(L)'
;MSISDKHKVIYGIAKGLRYGDEKGHKEMKGSELAEILNDLGYLTDDGEKYTVGTIGIFSCISAAYKSFKKHDGDDHRAGWIATAFVDRNGEYAWQE
;
A
#
# COMPACT_ATOMS: atom_id res chain seq x y z
N MET A 1 -7.40 15.49 11.22
CA MET A 1 -6.25 14.98 10.42
C MET A 1 -6.70 14.85 8.97
N SER A 2 -5.80 14.83 7.99
CA SER A 2 -6.13 14.52 6.59
C SER A 2 -5.36 13.27 6.19
N ILE A 3 -5.89 12.48 5.25
CA ILE A 3 -5.15 11.37 4.66
C ILE A 3 -4.01 11.94 3.80
N SER A 4 -2.78 11.47 4.02
CA SER A 4 -1.61 11.90 3.25
C SER A 4 -1.74 11.52 1.77
N ASP A 5 -1.14 12.32 0.89
CA ASP A 5 -1.19 12.02 -0.55
C ASP A 5 -0.53 10.68 -0.89
N LYS A 6 0.52 10.32 -0.14
CA LYS A 6 1.15 9.00 -0.20
C LYS A 6 0.15 7.86 0.07
N HIS A 7 -0.68 7.98 1.10
CA HIS A 7 -1.71 6.97 1.39
C HIS A 7 -2.78 6.91 0.30
N LYS A 8 -3.17 8.06 -0.28
CA LYS A 8 -4.12 8.10 -1.40
C LYS A 8 -3.57 7.40 -2.64
N VAL A 9 -2.27 7.52 -2.92
CA VAL A 9 -1.62 6.81 -4.04
C VAL A 9 -1.61 5.30 -3.79
N ILE A 10 -1.24 4.85 -2.59
CA ILE A 10 -1.28 3.42 -2.22
C ILE A 10 -2.70 2.86 -2.41
N TYR A 11 -3.72 3.59 -1.96
CA TYR A 11 -5.11 3.23 -2.20
C TYR A 11 -5.46 3.19 -3.70
N GLY A 12 -5.01 4.17 -4.50
CA GLY A 12 -5.23 4.21 -5.94
C GLY A 12 -4.66 2.98 -6.66
N ILE A 13 -3.46 2.56 -6.26
CA ILE A 13 -2.81 1.34 -6.76
C ILE A 13 -3.60 0.10 -6.33
N ALA A 14 -3.97 -0.01 -5.06
CA ALA A 14 -4.79 -1.12 -4.55
C ALA A 14 -6.13 -1.24 -5.29
N LYS A 15 -6.78 -0.10 -5.56
CA LYS A 15 -7.99 -0.03 -6.38
C LYS A 15 -7.72 -0.51 -7.81
N GLY A 16 -6.65 -0.04 -8.44
CA GLY A 16 -6.26 -0.45 -9.79
C GLY A 16 -6.03 -1.95 -9.91
N LEU A 17 -5.35 -2.55 -8.93
CA LEU A 17 -5.11 -3.99 -8.86
C LEU A 17 -6.39 -4.83 -8.76
N ARG A 18 -7.42 -4.29 -8.10
CA ARG A 18 -8.71 -4.96 -7.94
C ARG A 18 -9.60 -4.90 -9.18
N TYR A 19 -9.53 -3.81 -9.94
CA TYR A 19 -10.37 -3.61 -11.13
C TYR A 19 -9.65 -3.87 -12.45
N GLY A 20 -8.33 -4.03 -12.44
CA GLY A 20 -7.50 -4.18 -13.63
C GLY A 20 -7.37 -5.61 -14.16
N ASP A 21 -7.84 -6.62 -13.43
CA ASP A 21 -7.76 -8.02 -13.86
C ASP A 21 -9.15 -8.62 -14.05
N GLU A 22 -9.45 -9.04 -15.28
CA GLU A 22 -10.72 -9.65 -15.69
C GLU A 22 -10.95 -11.03 -15.02
N LYS A 23 -9.94 -11.57 -14.32
CA LYS A 23 -9.94 -12.93 -13.74
C LYS A 23 -9.90 -12.99 -12.21
N GLY A 24 -9.81 -11.88 -11.49
CA GLY A 24 -9.81 -11.88 -10.04
C GLY A 24 -8.88 -10.83 -9.43
N HIS A 25 -8.79 -10.81 -8.11
CA HIS A 25 -7.86 -9.92 -7.41
C HIS A 25 -6.41 -10.24 -7.77
N LYS A 26 -5.67 -9.23 -8.24
CA LYS A 26 -4.22 -9.33 -8.41
C LYS A 26 -3.51 -8.77 -7.20
N GLU A 27 -2.71 -9.60 -6.55
CA GLU A 27 -1.79 -9.17 -5.49
C GLU A 27 -0.51 -8.60 -6.11
N MET A 28 0.09 -7.65 -5.42
CA MET A 28 1.37 -7.02 -5.75
C MET A 28 2.32 -7.20 -4.58
N LYS A 29 3.59 -7.50 -4.86
CA LYS A 29 4.59 -7.56 -3.79
C LYS A 29 4.87 -6.16 -3.26
N GLY A 30 5.09 -6.04 -1.96
CA GLY A 30 5.51 -4.77 -1.34
C GLY A 30 6.75 -4.17 -2.03
N SER A 31 7.65 -5.01 -2.55
CA SER A 31 8.80 -4.56 -3.35
C SER A 31 8.42 -3.84 -4.65
N GLU A 32 7.40 -4.30 -5.36
CA GLU A 32 6.92 -3.66 -6.59
C GLU A 32 6.25 -2.32 -6.27
N LEU A 33 5.52 -2.25 -5.16
CA LEU A 33 4.98 -0.98 -4.67
C LEU A 33 6.09 0.01 -4.31
N ALA A 34 7.17 -0.44 -3.67
CA ALA A 34 8.32 0.40 -3.35
C ALA A 34 8.94 1.04 -4.59
N GLU A 35 9.10 0.27 -5.67
CA GLU A 35 9.59 0.78 -6.97
C GLU A 35 8.67 1.87 -7.53
N ILE A 36 7.35 1.61 -7.56
CA ILE A 36 6.36 2.58 -8.04
C ILE A 36 6.41 3.88 -7.22
N LEU A 37 6.47 3.77 -5.88
CA LEU A 37 6.53 4.94 -5.02
C LEU A 37 7.80 5.76 -5.26
N ASN A 38 8.95 5.10 -5.41
CA ASN A 38 10.21 5.78 -5.73
C ASN A 38 10.17 6.48 -7.09
N ASP A 39 9.60 5.84 -8.11
CA ASP A 39 9.48 6.41 -9.45
C ASP A 39 8.56 7.63 -9.49
N LEU A 40 7.53 7.63 -8.63
CA LEU A 40 6.65 8.78 -8.41
C LEU A 40 7.26 9.87 -7.51
N GLY A 41 8.47 9.65 -6.98
CA GLY A 41 9.18 10.60 -6.12
C GLY A 41 8.73 10.60 -4.66
N TYR A 42 7.96 9.59 -4.22
CA TYR A 42 7.63 9.43 -2.81
C TYR A 42 8.80 8.82 -2.04
N LEU A 43 9.07 9.41 -0.88
CA LEU A 43 10.13 8.99 0.04
C LEU A 43 9.51 8.44 1.34
N THR A 44 10.35 7.73 2.11
CA THR A 44 10.07 7.38 3.50
C THR A 44 9.88 8.65 4.33
N ASP A 45 9.39 8.50 5.55
CA ASP A 45 9.22 9.65 6.45
C ASP A 45 10.56 10.28 6.87
N ASP A 46 11.66 9.51 6.76
CA ASP A 46 13.04 9.98 6.95
C ASP A 46 13.66 10.61 5.68
N GLY A 47 12.92 10.68 4.58
CA GLY A 47 13.40 11.25 3.31
C GLY A 47 14.26 10.31 2.46
N GLU A 48 14.21 9.00 2.71
CA GLU A 48 14.95 7.99 1.96
C GLU A 48 14.09 7.32 0.89
N LYS A 49 14.72 6.66 -0.08
CA LYS A 49 14.01 5.81 -1.03
C LYS A 49 13.51 4.53 -0.35
N TYR A 50 12.36 4.05 -0.79
CA TYR A 50 11.89 2.73 -0.41
C TYR A 50 12.80 1.66 -0.99
N THR A 51 13.43 0.86 -0.13
CA THR A 51 14.30 -0.22 -0.55
C THR A 51 13.53 -1.54 -0.65
N VAL A 52 13.83 -2.34 -1.67
CA VAL A 52 13.16 -3.62 -1.92
C VAL A 52 13.32 -4.54 -0.71
N GLY A 53 12.19 -4.91 -0.08
CA GLY A 53 12.16 -5.87 1.03
C GLY A 53 12.47 -5.30 2.41
N THR A 54 12.41 -3.97 2.62
CA THR A 54 12.57 -3.39 3.96
C THR A 54 11.26 -3.18 4.71
N ILE A 55 11.36 -3.15 6.04
CA ILE A 55 10.27 -2.84 6.97
C ILE A 55 9.58 -1.51 6.62
N GLY A 56 10.30 -0.58 5.98
CA GLY A 56 9.78 0.75 5.62
C GLY A 56 8.59 0.72 4.67
N ILE A 57 8.57 -0.18 3.67
CA ILE A 57 7.42 -0.26 2.75
C ILE A 57 6.21 -0.91 3.42
N PHE A 58 6.42 -1.97 4.20
CA PHE A 58 5.36 -2.65 4.94
C PHE A 58 4.73 -1.73 6.00
N SER A 59 5.56 -0.99 6.74
CA SER A 59 5.12 0.06 7.65
C SER A 59 4.28 1.13 6.96
N CYS A 60 4.67 1.53 5.74
CA CYS A 60 3.92 2.51 4.96
C CYS A 60 2.54 1.97 4.49
N ILE A 61 2.47 0.70 4.08
CA ILE A 61 1.21 0.03 3.73
C ILE A 61 0.29 -0.08 4.95
N SER A 62 0.85 -0.53 6.09
CA SER A 62 0.17 -0.62 7.38
C SER A 62 -0.37 0.74 7.84
N ALA A 63 0.43 1.81 7.69
CA ALA A 63 0.03 3.18 7.99
C ALA A 63 -1.09 3.68 7.06
N ALA A 64 -1.05 3.34 5.77
CA ALA A 64 -2.10 3.66 4.81
C ALA A 64 -3.41 2.98 5.19
N TYR A 65 -3.37 1.66 5.44
CA TYR A 65 -4.52 0.88 5.90
C TYR A 65 -5.14 1.48 7.18
N LYS A 66 -4.32 1.73 8.21
CA LYS A 66 -4.75 2.33 9.49
C LYS A 66 -5.34 3.73 9.29
N SER A 67 -4.80 4.50 8.35
CA SER A 67 -5.31 5.85 8.03
C SER A 67 -6.72 5.76 7.45
N PHE A 68 -6.95 4.94 6.42
CA PHE A 68 -8.30 4.80 5.85
C PHE A 68 -9.31 4.21 6.85
N LYS A 69 -8.87 3.23 7.66
CA LYS A 69 -9.71 2.61 8.68
C LYS A 69 -10.15 3.60 9.77
N LYS A 70 -9.25 4.48 10.22
CA LYS A 70 -9.53 5.46 11.29
C LYS A 70 -10.20 6.74 10.79
N HIS A 71 -9.91 7.16 9.56
CA HIS A 71 -10.22 8.51 9.11
C HIS A 71 -11.61 8.65 8.48
N ASP A 72 -12.12 7.59 7.85
CA ASP A 72 -13.46 7.58 7.23
C ASP A 72 -14.38 6.45 7.77
N GLY A 73 -13.88 5.53 8.60
CA GLY A 73 -14.58 4.26 8.84
C GLY A 73 -14.78 3.46 7.55
N ASP A 74 -13.99 3.77 6.52
CA ASP A 74 -14.12 3.20 5.18
C ASP A 74 -13.41 1.84 5.15
N ASP A 75 -14.05 0.88 5.81
CA ASP A 75 -13.65 -0.52 5.86
C ASP A 75 -13.50 -1.11 4.46
N HIS A 76 -14.22 -0.56 3.47
CA HIS A 76 -14.13 -1.02 2.10
C HIS A 76 -12.80 -0.61 1.44
N ARG A 77 -12.40 0.66 1.54
CA ARG A 77 -11.10 1.13 1.03
C ARG A 77 -9.93 0.53 1.81
N ALA A 78 -10.06 0.44 3.13
CA ALA A 78 -9.07 -0.23 3.96
C ALA A 78 -8.93 -1.71 3.55
N GLY A 79 -10.05 -2.39 3.27
CA GLY A 79 -10.07 -3.76 2.77
C GLY A 79 -9.36 -3.94 1.42
N TRP A 80 -9.38 -2.93 0.55
CA TRP A 80 -8.64 -3.00 -0.72
C TRP A 80 -7.14 -2.93 -0.50
N ILE A 81 -6.66 -2.04 0.38
CA ILE A 81 -5.23 -2.01 0.75
C ILE A 81 -4.84 -3.32 1.43
N ALA A 82 -5.71 -3.86 2.27
CA ALA A 82 -5.44 -5.07 3.05
C ALA A 82 -5.29 -6.35 2.20
N THR A 83 -5.81 -6.35 0.97
CA THR A 83 -5.81 -7.53 0.07
C THR A 83 -4.97 -7.32 -1.19
N ALA A 84 -4.44 -6.12 -1.42
CA ALA A 84 -3.70 -5.81 -2.63
C ALA A 84 -2.20 -6.09 -2.52
N PHE A 85 -1.63 -6.06 -1.32
CA PHE A 85 -0.18 -6.10 -1.13
C PHE A 85 0.25 -7.25 -0.25
N VAL A 86 1.24 -8.00 -0.72
CA VAL A 86 1.83 -9.14 -0.01
C VAL A 86 3.33 -8.96 0.20
N ASP A 87 3.87 -9.61 1.22
CA ASP A 87 5.29 -9.70 1.49
C ASP A 87 5.97 -10.75 0.58
N ARG A 88 7.24 -11.06 0.88
CA ARG A 88 7.99 -12.09 0.14
C ARG A 88 7.51 -13.53 0.38
N ASN A 89 6.77 -13.76 1.46
CA ASN A 89 6.21 -15.05 1.86
C ASN A 89 4.77 -15.24 1.38
N GLY A 90 4.16 -14.20 0.78
CA GLY A 90 2.76 -14.20 0.38
C GLY A 90 1.79 -13.82 1.51
N GLU A 91 2.30 -13.30 2.63
CA GLU A 91 1.50 -12.79 3.74
C GLU A 91 1.10 -11.33 3.47
N TYR A 92 -0.07 -10.91 3.97
CA TYR A 92 -0.56 -9.57 3.68
C TYR A 92 0.26 -8.48 4.37
N ALA A 93 0.79 -7.55 3.57
CA ALA A 93 1.72 -6.50 3.97
C ALA A 93 1.19 -5.50 5.01
N TRP A 94 -0.13 -5.41 5.21
CA TRP A 94 -0.72 -4.49 6.19
C TRP A 94 -0.59 -4.98 7.64
N GLN A 95 -0.23 -6.24 7.84
CA GLN A 95 -0.16 -6.87 9.17
C GLN A 95 1.13 -6.52 9.95
N GLU A 96 2.13 -5.93 9.28
CA GLU A 96 3.37 -5.45 9.92
C GLU A 96 3.21 -4.11 10.67
#